data_AF-A0A6C0HPY7-F1
#
_entry.id   AF-A0A6C0HPY7-F1
#
_cell.length_a   1.000
_cell.length_b   1.000
_cell.length_c   1.000
_cell.angle_alpha   90.00
_cell.angle_beta   90.00
_cell.angle_gamma   90.00
#
_symmetry.space_group_name_H-M   'P 1'
#
loop_
_entity.id
_entity.type
_entity.pdbx_description
1 polymer ?
#
loop_
_entity_poly.entity_id
_entity_poly.type
_entity_poly.pdbx_seq_one_letter_code
_entity_poly.pdbx_strand_id
1 'polypeptide(L)'
;MKHKGIDYKTSAVQYYLNNNESMDKVCKIFNCKKTTLKVWVHNYQNNKNLTRRNRKPISYKVKKEQVKTALSMIDKNEQLFFINNTD
;
A
#
# COMPACT_ATOMS: atom_id res chain seq x y z
N MET A 1 1.59 -12.91 6.67
CA MET A 1 0.13 -12.94 6.86
C MET A 1 -0.55 -12.63 5.52
N LYS A 2 -1.40 -13.53 4.98
CA LYS A 2 -2.05 -13.33 3.68
C LYS A 2 -3.10 -12.22 3.81
N HIS A 3 -2.98 -11.16 3.00
CA HIS A 3 -3.97 -10.09 3.00
C HIS A 3 -5.25 -10.56 2.31
N LYS A 4 -6.40 -10.17 2.87
CA LYS A 4 -7.69 -10.36 2.23
C LYS A 4 -7.83 -9.43 1.02
N GLY A 5 -8.40 -9.93 -0.07
CA GLY A 5 -8.67 -9.18 -1.29
C GLY A 5 -9.65 -8.02 -1.06
N ILE A 6 -9.70 -7.10 -2.03
CA ILE A 6 -10.60 -5.93 -1.98
C ILE A 6 -12.06 -6.37 -1.94
N ASP A 7 -12.44 -7.29 -2.83
CA ASP A 7 -13.83 -7.72 -3.00
C ASP A 7 -14.39 -8.34 -1.72
N TYR A 8 -13.62 -9.24 -1.09
CA TYR A 8 -13.99 -9.83 0.19
C TYR A 8 -14.25 -8.78 1.28
N LYS A 9 -13.43 -7.71 1.35
CA LYS A 9 -13.66 -6.65 2.35
C LYS A 9 -14.91 -5.84 2.01
N THR A 10 -15.10 -5.53 0.73
CA THR A 10 -16.27 -4.80 0.25
C THR A 10 -17.55 -5.57 0.54
N SER A 11 -17.60 -6.87 0.24
CA SER A 11 -18.75 -7.72 0.56
C SER A 11 -19.03 -7.79 2.05
N ALA A 12 -18.00 -7.90 2.90
CA ALA A 12 -18.18 -7.93 4.35
C ALA A 12 -18.76 -6.61 4.90
N VAL A 13 -18.26 -5.47 4.39
CA VAL A 13 -18.75 -4.15 4.78
C VAL A 13 -20.17 -3.91 4.28
N GLN A 14 -20.45 -4.21 3.01
CA GLN A 14 -21.80 -4.07 2.45
C GLN A 14 -22.81 -4.96 3.17
N TYR A 15 -22.43 -6.20 3.50
CA TYR A 15 -23.29 -7.09 4.28
C TYR A 15 -23.62 -6.49 5.65
N TYR A 16 -22.65 -5.90 6.35
CA TYR A 16 -22.89 -5.22 7.64
C TYR A 16 -23.73 -3.94 7.50
N LEU A 17 -23.58 -3.18 6.43
CA LEU A 17 -24.34 -1.93 6.23
C LEU A 17 -25.78 -2.18 5.75
N ASN A 18 -26.01 -3.24 4.98
CA ASN A 18 -27.32 -3.56 4.41
C ASN A 18 -28.17 -4.41 5.34
N ASN A 19 -27.55 -5.23 6.18
CA ASN A 19 -28.26 -6.05 7.16
C ASN A 19 -28.09 -5.42 8.54
N ASN A 20 -29.18 -5.21 9.28
CA ASN A 20 -29.16 -4.64 10.62
C ASN A 20 -28.64 -5.65 11.67
N GLU A 21 -27.47 -6.22 11.39
CA GLU A 21 -26.84 -7.32 12.13
C GLU A 21 -25.65 -6.81 12.94
N SER A 22 -25.36 -7.48 14.06
CA SER A 22 -24.21 -7.12 14.87
C SER A 22 -22.89 -7.42 14.16
N MET A 23 -21.86 -6.60 14.41
CA MET A 23 -20.51 -6.86 13.88
C MET A 23 -19.99 -8.26 14.24
N ASP A 24 -20.38 -8.80 15.41
CA ASP A 24 -19.96 -10.13 15.86
C ASP A 24 -20.54 -11.23 14.97
N LYS A 25 -21.81 -11.10 14.54
CA LYS A 25 -22.44 -12.06 13.63
C LYS A 25 -21.81 -12.01 12.24
N VAL A 26 -21.58 -10.81 11.71
CA VAL A 26 -20.89 -10.63 10.43
C VAL A 26 -19.47 -11.20 10.49
N CYS A 27 -18.75 -10.96 11.58
CA CYS A 27 -17.41 -11.52 11.78
C CYS A 27 -17.38 -13.05 11.81
N LYS A 28 -18.40 -13.70 12.37
CA LYS A 28 -18.54 -15.17 12.33
C LYS A 28 -18.75 -15.68 10.89
N ILE A 29 -19.61 -15.02 10.11
CA ILE A 29 -19.90 -15.39 8.72
C ILE A 29 -18.66 -15.24 7.84
N PHE A 30 -18.01 -14.09 7.91
CA PHE A 30 -16.85 -13.79 7.07
C PHE A 30 -15.55 -14.39 7.62
N ASN A 31 -15.55 -14.91 8.85
CA ASN A 31 -14.36 -15.37 9.56
C ASN A 31 -13.29 -14.25 9.64
N CYS A 32 -13.68 -13.11 10.19
CA CYS A 32 -12.81 -11.94 10.40
C CYS A 32 -12.88 -11.44 11.84
N LYS A 33 -11.91 -10.63 12.27
CA LYS A 33 -11.91 -10.05 13.61
C LYS A 33 -12.81 -8.80 13.66
N LYS A 34 -13.53 -8.60 14.76
CA LYS A 34 -14.38 -7.41 15.00
C LYS A 34 -13.65 -6.08 14.79
N THR A 35 -12.43 -5.97 15.31
CA THR A 35 -11.58 -4.78 15.13
C THR A 35 -11.26 -4.52 13.67
N THR A 36 -11.06 -5.59 12.89
CA THR A 36 -10.77 -5.49 11.45
C THR A 36 -12.00 -5.01 10.69
N LEU A 37 -13.18 -5.59 10.96
CA LEU A 37 -14.43 -5.15 10.36
C LEU A 37 -14.74 -3.69 10.70
N LYS A 38 -14.54 -3.27 11.96
CA LYS A 38 -14.73 -1.88 12.39
C LYS A 38 -13.86 -0.89 11.59
N VAL A 39 -12.59 -1.23 11.37
CA VAL A 39 -11.68 -0.41 10.55
C VAL A 39 -12.13 -0.34 9.09
N TRP A 40 -12.60 -1.46 8.51
CA TRP A 40 -13.10 -1.46 7.14
C TRP A 40 -14.34 -0.59 7.00
N VAL A 41 -15.33 -0.73 7.90
CA VAL A 41 -16.54 0.08 7.89
C VAL A 41 -16.19 1.57 8.00
N HIS A 42 -15.31 1.93 8.94
CA HIS A 42 -14.87 3.33 9.11
C HIS A 42 -14.19 3.89 7.85
N ASN A 43 -13.25 3.15 7.26
CA ASN A 43 -12.56 3.57 6.04
C ASN A 43 -13.52 3.68 4.84
N TYR A 44 -14.49 2.78 4.75
CA TYR A 44 -15.50 2.79 3.70
C TYR A 44 -16.45 3.99 3.84
N GLN A 45 -16.85 4.34 5.06
CA GLN A 45 -17.69 5.53 5.30
C GLN A 45 -16.96 6.82 4.96
N ASN A 46 -15.67 6.95 5.29
CA ASN A 46 -14.91 8.18 5.06
C ASN A 46 -14.48 8.34 3.60
N ASN A 47 -13.97 7.26 2.98
CA ASN A 47 -13.27 7.36 1.69
C ASN A 47 -13.96 6.57 0.58
N LYS A 48 -15.02 5.79 0.88
CA LYS A 48 -15.67 4.82 -0.03
C LYS A 48 -14.71 3.87 -0.74
N ASN A 49 -13.50 3.72 -0.22
CA ASN A 49 -12.42 2.97 -0.85
C ASN A 49 -11.65 2.14 0.18
N LEU A 50 -11.60 0.83 -0.05
CA LEU A 50 -10.91 -0.15 0.78
C LEU A 50 -9.57 -0.60 0.17
N THR A 51 -9.14 0.04 -0.93
CA THR A 51 -7.87 -0.29 -1.58
C THR A 51 -6.69 0.02 -0.68
N ARG A 52 -5.65 -0.79 -0.86
CA ARG A 52 -4.39 -0.59 -0.16
C ARG A 52 -3.78 0.71 -0.65
N ARG A 53 -3.39 1.57 0.29
CA ARG A 53 -2.59 2.76 -0.04
C ARG A 53 -1.22 2.33 -0.52
N ASN A 54 -0.85 2.75 -1.73
CA ASN A 54 0.50 2.55 -2.24
C ASN A 54 1.48 3.40 -1.43
N ARG A 55 2.57 2.79 -0.97
CA ARG A 55 3.67 3.52 -0.36
C ARG A 55 4.47 4.18 -1.47
N LYS A 56 4.88 5.43 -1.27
CA LYS A 56 5.88 6.06 -2.14
C LYS A 56 7.17 5.25 -2.06
N PRO A 57 7.74 4.77 -3.18
CA PRO A 57 8.99 4.02 -3.16
C PRO A 57 10.13 5.01 -2.88
N ILE A 58 10.48 5.14 -1.61
CA ILE A 58 11.56 6.02 -1.15
C ILE A 58 12.72 5.14 -0.74
N SER A 59 13.88 5.33 -1.37
CA SER A 59 15.11 4.67 -0.97
C SER A 59 15.56 5.22 0.37
N TYR A 60 15.81 4.33 1.33
CA TYR A 60 16.44 4.71 2.58
C TYR A 60 17.92 5.10 2.38
N LYS A 61 18.58 4.48 1.39
CA LYS A 61 20.04 4.58 1.19
C LYS A 61 20.42 5.69 0.21
N VAL A 62 19.58 5.95 -0.79
CA VAL A 62 19.89 6.90 -1.87
C VAL A 62 19.03 8.16 -1.70
N LYS A 63 19.68 9.24 -1.27
CA LYS A 63 19.09 10.56 -1.10
C LYS A 63 19.17 11.37 -2.40
N LYS A 64 18.29 12.36 -2.54
CA LYS A 64 18.22 13.24 -3.71
C LYS A 64 19.54 13.93 -4.04
N GLU A 65 20.29 14.35 -3.02
CA GLU A 65 21.59 15.00 -3.23
C GLU A 65 22.62 14.04 -3.83
N GLN A 66 22.66 12.78 -3.39
CA GLN A 66 23.54 11.76 -3.98
C GLN A 66 23.20 11.51 -5.45
N VAL A 67 21.91 11.50 -5.79
CA VAL A 67 21.46 11.39 -7.20
C VAL A 67 21.93 12.60 -8.02
N LYS A 68 21.77 13.82 -7.50
CA LYS A 68 22.24 15.03 -8.20
C LYS A 68 23.75 15.03 -8.39
N THR A 69 24.51 14.66 -7.37
CA THR A 69 25.98 14.56 -7.44
C THR A 69 26.38 13.57 -8.53
N ALA A 70 25.77 12.37 -8.54
CA ALA A 70 26.04 11.36 -9.57
C ALA A 70 25.73 11.88 -10.99
N LEU A 71 24.58 12.52 -11.18
CA LEU A 71 24.20 13.14 -12.46
C LEU A 71 25.24 14.19 -12.88
N SER A 72 25.63 15.09 -11.98
CA SER A 72 26.63 16.12 -12.29
C SER A 72 28.01 15.57 -12.61
N MET A 73 28.38 14.41 -12.06
CA MET A 73 29.66 13.75 -12.37
C MET A 73 29.62 13.20 -13.80
N ILE A 74 28.52 12.55 -14.16
CA ILE A 74 28.29 12.03 -15.51
C ILE A 74 28.32 13.19 -16.53
N ASP A 75 27.59 14.28 -16.26
CA ASP A 75 27.51 15.43 -17.16
C ASP A 75 28.87 16.12 -17.40
N LYS A 76 29.78 16.05 -16.42
CA LYS A 76 31.12 16.68 -16.50
C LYS A 76 32.16 15.81 -17.21
N ASN A 77 31.94 14.49 -17.27
CA ASN A 77 32.87 13.57 -17.91
C ASN A 77 32.10 12.36 -18.45
N GLU A 78 31.75 12.43 -19.75
CA GLU A 78 31.06 11.35 -20.48
C GLU A 78 31.80 10.00 -20.42
N GLN A 79 33.13 10.01 -20.22
CA GLN A 79 33.95 8.79 -20.17
C GLN A 79 33.88 8.05 -18.83
N LEU A 80 33.31 8.64 -17.77
CA LEU A 80 33.09 7.95 -16.48
C LEU A 80 32.20 6.71 -16.60
N PHE A 81 31.36 6.63 -17.65
CA PHE A 81 30.57 5.45 -17.96
C PHE A 81 31.40 4.27 -18.49
N PHE A 82 32.52 4.54 -19.16
CA PHE A 82 33.29 3.53 -19.90
C PHE A 82 34.41 2.89 -19.09
N ILE A 83 34.96 3.59 -18.08
CA ILE A 83 36.09 3.09 -17.26
C ILE A 83 35.69 1.89 -16.36
N ASN A 84 34.40 1.70 -16.08
CA ASN A 84 33.91 0.62 -15.21
C ASN A 84 33.42 -0.64 -15.97
N ASN A 85 33.59 -0.70 -17.30
CA ASN A 85 33.17 -1.85 -18.13
C ASN A 85 34.34 -2.53 -18.86
N THR A 86 35.57 -2.24 -18.46
CA THR A 86 36.78 -2.93 -18.92
C THR A 86 37.42 -3.66 -17.76
N ASP A 87 36.83 -4.79 -17.38
CA ASP A 87 37.44 -5.94 -16.69
C ASP A 87 36.51 -7.16 -16.88
#